data_AF-A0A9J6GW25-F1
#
_entry.id   AF-A0A9J6GW25-F1
#
_cell.length_a   1.000
_cell.length_b   1.000
_cell.length_c   1.000
_cell.angle_alpha   90.00
_cell.angle_beta   90.00
_cell.angle_gamma   90.00
#
_symmetry.space_group_name_H-M   'P 1'
#
loop_
_entity.id
_entity.type
_entity.pdbx_description
1 polymer ?
#
loop_
_entity_poly.entity_id
_entity_poly.type
_entity_poly.pdbx_seq_one_letter_code
_entity_poly.pdbx_strand_id
1 'polypeptide(L)'
;MCGDTGLNAGLLMMNLTRMRVFGLERRLVELKREFEGQIPLADQDLLNILFTRHPEGIFTFTCRWNYRAEHCNGTALCTDGPVAAVHGTRRMFIKHLEPAFSALHAAMRKVRT
;
A
#
# COMPACT_ATOMS: atom_id res chain seq x y z
N MET A 1 5.21 11.32 1.12
CA MET A 1 5.93 10.28 0.36
C MET A 1 7.14 9.90 1.17
N CYS A 2 7.40 8.60 1.39
CA CYS A 2 8.73 8.19 1.80
C CYS A 2 9.42 7.54 0.59
N GLY A 3 10.20 8.36 -0.13
CA GLY A 3 10.89 8.03 -1.38
C GLY A 3 9.98 7.89 -2.60
N ASP A 4 10.56 8.03 -3.80
CA ASP A 4 9.98 7.71 -5.12
C ASP A 4 9.73 6.20 -5.30
N THR A 5 9.18 5.53 -4.28
CA THR A 5 9.11 4.06 -4.18
C THR A 5 7.78 3.47 -4.64
N GLY A 6 6.97 4.25 -5.35
CA GLY A 6 5.65 3.83 -5.82
C GLY A 6 4.62 3.69 -4.69
N LEU A 7 3.40 3.35 -5.07
CA LEU A 7 2.26 3.10 -4.19
C LEU A 7 2.35 1.70 -3.57
N ASN A 8 1.69 1.54 -2.43
CA ASN A 8 1.42 0.23 -1.86
C ASN A 8 -0.07 -0.10 -1.92
N ALA A 9 -0.40 -1.28 -2.44
CA ALA A 9 -1.80 -1.72 -2.62
C ALA A 9 -2.47 -2.23 -1.32
N GLY A 10 -1.76 -2.26 -0.18
CA GLY A 10 -2.29 -2.78 1.09
C GLY A 10 -3.43 -1.97 1.71
N LEU A 11 -3.60 -0.70 1.31
CA LEU A 11 -4.75 0.11 1.64
C LEU A 11 -5.08 1.03 0.46
N LEU A 12 -6.29 0.89 -0.08
CA LEU A 12 -6.79 1.70 -1.19
C LEU A 12 -8.19 2.20 -0.86
N MET A 13 -8.40 3.52 -0.95
CA MET A 13 -9.74 4.11 -0.87
C MET A 13 -10.27 4.33 -2.28
N MET A 14 -11.28 3.55 -2.66
CA MET A 14 -11.72 3.44 -4.05
C MET A 14 -13.04 4.20 -4.25
N ASN A 15 -12.97 5.40 -4.84
CA ASN A 15 -14.17 6.10 -5.30
C ASN A 15 -14.60 5.53 -6.66
N LEU A 16 -15.49 4.53 -6.62
CA LEU A 16 -15.89 3.77 -7.80
C LEU A 16 -16.52 4.65 -8.90
N THR A 17 -17.24 5.72 -8.54
CA THR A 17 -17.82 6.65 -9.52
C THR A 17 -16.74 7.39 -10.28
N ARG A 18 -15.75 7.96 -9.57
CA ARG A 18 -14.62 8.66 -10.20
C ARG A 18 -13.75 7.70 -11.02
N MET A 19 -13.56 6.47 -10.55
CA MET A 19 -12.81 5.45 -11.29
C MET A 19 -13.47 5.06 -12.61
N ARG A 20 -14.81 4.94 -12.64
CA ARG A 20 -15.57 4.67 -13.89
C ARG A 20 -15.43 5.83 -14.87
N VAL A 21 -15.58 7.08 -14.40
CA VAL A 21 -15.39 8.28 -15.22
C VAL A 21 -13.96 8.39 -15.77
N PHE A 22 -12.96 8.04 -14.94
CA PHE A 22 -11.56 8.00 -15.35
C PHE A 22 -11.26 6.88 -16.37
N GLY A 23 -12.14 5.88 -16.48
CA GLY A 23 -11.95 4.71 -17.32
C GLY A 23 -10.88 3.78 -16.78
N LEU A 24 -10.76 3.65 -15.45
CA LEU A 24 -9.69 2.92 -14.77
C LEU A 24 -9.56 1.47 -15.30
N GLU A 25 -10.68 0.76 -15.39
CA GLU A 25 -10.70 -0.65 -15.81
C GLU A 25 -10.10 -0.84 -17.20
N ARG A 26 -10.57 -0.06 -18.19
CA ARG A 26 -10.05 -0.13 -19.57
C ARG A 26 -8.55 0.10 -19.62
N ARG A 27 -8.06 1.13 -18.92
CA ARG A 27 -6.62 1.47 -18.86
C ARG A 27 -5.81 0.35 -18.21
N LEU A 28 -6.32 -0.24 -17.13
CA LEU A 28 -5.65 -1.37 -16.46
C LEU A 28 -5.62 -2.62 -17.34
N VAL A 29 -6.68 -2.91 -18.11
CA VAL A 29 -6.71 -4.03 -19.06
C VAL A 29 -5.69 -3.83 -20.18
N GLU A 30 -5.58 -2.61 -20.71
CA GLU A 30 -4.57 -2.25 -21.73
C GLU A 30 -3.14 -2.43 -21.17
N LEU A 31 -2.86 -1.89 -19.98
CA LEU A 31 -1.56 -2.04 -19.32
C LEU A 31 -1.25 -3.51 -18.98
N LYS A 32 -2.24 -4.28 -18.53
CA LYS A 32 -2.04 -5.70 -18.23
C LYS A 32 -1.59 -6.48 -19.47
N ARG A 33 -2.13 -6.14 -20.65
CA ARG A 33 -1.70 -6.73 -21.93
C ARG A 33 -0.32 -6.25 -22.34
N GLU A 34 -0.01 -4.96 -22.16
CA GLU A 34 1.30 -4.36 -22.46
C GLU A 34 2.43 -5.01 -21.64
N PHE A 35 2.18 -5.30 -20.36
CA PHE A 35 3.17 -5.81 -19.40
C PHE A 35 2.98 -7.29 -19.04
N GLU A 36 2.28 -8.05 -19.88
CA GLU A 36 2.03 -9.48 -19.63
C GLU A 36 3.35 -10.25 -19.42
N GLY A 37 3.43 -11.01 -18.33
CA GLY A 37 4.63 -11.77 -17.96
C GLY A 37 5.82 -10.95 -17.43
N GLN A 38 5.72 -9.62 -17.37
CA GLN A 38 6.83 -8.75 -16.95
C GLN A 38 6.68 -8.21 -15.51
N ILE A 39 5.47 -8.25 -14.96
CA ILE A 39 5.17 -7.68 -13.64
C ILE A 39 4.92 -8.77 -12.58
N PRO A 40 5.62 -8.72 -11.43
CA PRO A 40 5.46 -9.71 -10.36
C PRO A 40 4.21 -9.49 -9.50
N LEU A 41 3.73 -8.25 -9.33
CA LEU A 41 2.59 -7.88 -8.48
C LEU A 41 1.55 -7.13 -9.30
N ALA A 42 0.65 -7.87 -9.93
CA ALA A 42 -0.25 -7.34 -10.95
C ALA A 42 -1.05 -6.10 -10.50
N ASP A 43 -1.61 -6.08 -9.30
CA ASP A 43 -2.40 -4.93 -8.83
C ASP A 43 -1.53 -3.71 -8.54
N GLN A 44 -0.52 -3.85 -7.68
CA GLN A 44 0.34 -2.75 -7.25
C GLN A 44 1.18 -2.18 -8.40
N ASP A 45 1.77 -3.04 -9.22
CA ASP A 45 2.66 -2.62 -10.30
C ASP A 45 1.86 -1.92 -11.43
N LEU A 46 0.68 -2.44 -11.79
CA LEU A 46 -0.17 -1.78 -12.78
C LEU A 46 -0.66 -0.41 -12.29
N LEU A 47 -1.03 -0.28 -11.02
CA LEU A 47 -1.42 1.01 -10.45
C LEU A 47 -0.23 1.98 -10.42
N ASN A 48 0.97 1.51 -10.08
CA ASN A 48 2.18 2.33 -10.11
C ASN A 48 2.50 2.84 -11.51
N ILE A 49 2.47 1.96 -12.52
CA ILE A 49 2.68 2.34 -13.91
C ILE A 49 1.60 3.35 -14.35
N LEU A 50 0.33 3.05 -14.05
CA LEU A 50 -0.79 3.89 -14.47
C LEU A 50 -0.71 5.29 -13.89
N PHE A 51 -0.50 5.41 -12.58
CA PHE A 51 -0.50 6.71 -11.90
C PHE A 51 0.82 7.47 -12.02
N THR A 52 1.88 6.82 -12.50
CA THR A 52 3.05 7.54 -13.03
C THR A 52 2.69 8.28 -14.33
N ARG A 53 1.87 7.66 -15.20
CA ARG A 53 1.37 8.28 -16.44
C ARG A 53 0.20 9.25 -16.21
N HIS A 54 -0.55 9.07 -15.11
CA HIS A 54 -1.76 9.82 -14.78
C HIS A 54 -1.79 10.24 -13.30
N PRO A 55 -0.89 11.14 -12.83
CA PRO A 55 -0.82 11.53 -11.43
C PRO A 55 -2.09 12.22 -10.92
N GLU A 56 -2.89 12.83 -11.80
CA GLU A 56 -4.20 13.43 -11.49
C GLU A 56 -5.27 12.39 -11.08
N GLY A 57 -5.06 11.13 -11.45
CA GLY A 57 -5.99 10.03 -11.20
C GLY A 57 -5.94 9.49 -9.77
N ILE A 58 -5.01 9.97 -8.92
CA ILE A 58 -4.80 9.45 -7.57
C ILE A 58 -4.70 10.54 -6.51
N PHE A 59 -5.22 10.22 -5.33
CA PHE A 59 -4.98 10.96 -4.10
C PHE A 59 -4.16 10.09 -3.15
N THR A 60 -3.03 10.61 -2.64
CA THR A 60 -2.13 9.85 -1.77
C THR A 60 -2.34 10.21 -0.30
N PHE A 61 -2.42 9.19 0.54
CA PHE A 61 -2.44 9.36 1.99
C PHE A 61 -1.01 9.45 2.55
N THR A 62 -0.87 10.12 3.69
CA THR A 62 0.35 10.06 4.51
C THR A 62 0.65 8.63 4.97
N CYS A 63 1.91 8.31 5.23
CA CYS A 63 2.36 6.95 5.54
C CYS A 63 1.72 6.35 6.81
N ARG A 64 1.18 7.18 7.71
CA ARG A 64 0.48 6.73 8.94
C ARG A 64 -0.72 5.81 8.69
N TRP A 65 -1.31 5.84 7.49
CA TRP A 65 -2.48 5.04 7.11
C TRP A 65 -2.11 3.68 6.54
N ASN A 66 -0.85 3.44 6.20
CA ASN A 66 -0.38 2.15 5.71
C ASN A 66 1.05 1.93 6.23
N TYR A 67 1.17 1.93 7.56
CA TYR A 67 2.46 1.88 8.22
C TYR A 67 3.02 0.45 8.18
N ARG A 68 4.25 0.29 7.68
CA ARG A 68 4.90 -1.00 7.51
C ARG A 68 6.23 -1.03 8.24
N ALA A 69 6.75 -2.23 8.52
CA ALA A 69 8.01 -2.42 9.22
C ALA A 69 9.19 -1.72 8.53
N GLU A 70 9.18 -1.65 7.19
CA GLU A 70 10.22 -0.97 6.44
C GLU A 70 10.28 0.54 6.74
N HIS A 71 9.21 1.14 7.27
CA HIS A 71 9.20 2.56 7.62
C HIS A 71 9.99 2.91 8.90
N CYS A 72 10.40 1.91 9.69
CA CYS A 72 11.18 2.10 10.91
C CYS A 72 12.49 1.30 10.94
N ASN A 73 12.89 0.67 9.84
CA ASN A 73 14.15 -0.07 9.80
C ASN A 73 15.33 0.89 9.58
N GLY A 74 16.16 1.06 10.61
CA GLY A 74 17.32 1.97 10.60
C GLY A 74 16.94 3.43 10.80
N THR A 75 16.45 4.11 9.76
CA THR A 75 16.01 5.52 9.82
C THR A 75 14.48 5.60 9.81
N ALA A 76 13.90 6.51 10.59
CA ALA A 76 12.46 6.75 10.59
C ALA A 76 12.03 7.40 9.28
N LEU A 77 11.50 6.58 8.38
CA LEU A 77 11.01 6.95 7.05
C LEU A 77 9.60 7.54 7.10
N CYS A 78 8.79 7.13 8.07
CA CYS A 78 7.44 7.66 8.28
C CYS A 78 7.35 8.48 9.56
N THR A 79 7.11 9.79 9.42
CA THR A 79 7.06 10.74 10.55
C THR A 79 5.72 11.47 10.68
N ASP A 80 4.71 11.10 9.90
CA ASP A 80 3.41 11.80 9.76
C ASP A 80 2.44 11.64 10.97
N GLY A 81 2.93 11.76 12.21
CA GLY A 81 2.14 11.67 13.43
C GLY A 81 1.75 10.23 13.82
N PRO A 82 0.82 10.05 14.78
CA PRO A 82 0.58 8.72 15.34
C PRO A 82 0.03 7.76 14.27
N VAL A 83 0.60 6.57 14.21
CA VAL A 83 0.21 5.53 13.26
C VAL A 83 -1.28 5.20 13.43
N ALA A 84 -2.03 5.26 12.33
CA ALA A 84 -3.47 5.03 12.30
C ALA A 84 -3.81 3.59 11.88
N ALA A 85 -3.05 3.04 10.92
CA ALA A 85 -3.20 1.65 10.52
C ALA A 85 -1.84 1.01 10.23
N VAL A 86 -1.67 -0.23 10.71
CA VAL A 86 -0.44 -1.01 10.57
C VAL A 86 -0.67 -2.14 9.58
N HIS A 87 0.19 -2.23 8.58
CA HIS A 87 0.16 -3.26 7.55
C HIS A 87 1.29 -4.27 7.80
N GLY A 88 0.93 -5.44 8.33
CA GLY A 88 1.85 -6.56 8.58
C GLY A 88 2.22 -7.36 7.33
N THR A 89 2.62 -6.68 6.26
CA THR A 89 3.11 -7.31 5.02
C THR A 89 4.28 -8.27 5.31
N ARG A 90 4.61 -9.18 4.38
CA ARG A 90 5.72 -10.15 4.54
C ARG A 90 5.66 -11.00 5.82
N ARG A 91 4.45 -11.19 6.37
CA ARG A 91 4.17 -11.91 7.62
C ARG A 91 4.73 -11.23 8.88
N MET A 92 4.91 -9.90 8.88
CA MET A 92 5.52 -9.18 10.01
C MET A 92 4.81 -9.37 11.35
N PHE A 93 3.50 -9.63 11.34
CA PHE A 93 2.77 -9.91 12.59
C PHE A 93 3.19 -11.22 13.28
N ILE A 94 3.63 -12.22 12.52
CA ILE A 94 3.83 -13.59 13.02
C ILE A 94 5.28 -14.07 12.91
N LYS A 95 6.14 -13.40 12.13
CA LYS A 95 7.55 -13.81 11.97
C LYS A 95 8.42 -13.45 13.19
N HIS A 96 7.92 -12.66 14.14
CA HIS A 96 8.66 -12.18 15.31
C HIS A 96 9.95 -11.40 15.00
N LEU A 97 10.14 -10.99 13.74
CA LEU A 97 11.27 -10.17 13.30
C LEU A 97 11.15 -8.73 13.78
N GLU A 98 9.91 -8.27 13.98
CA GLU A 98 9.59 -6.90 14.41
C GLU A 98 8.72 -6.96 15.67
N PRO A 99 9.32 -6.84 16.86
CA PRO A 99 8.62 -7.06 18.14
C PRO A 99 7.37 -6.20 18.31
N ALA A 100 7.40 -4.95 17.82
CA ALA A 100 6.25 -4.05 17.87
C ALA A 100 5.05 -4.57 17.07
N PHE A 101 5.28 -5.15 15.89
CA PHE A 101 4.22 -5.73 15.05
C PHE A 101 3.63 -6.99 15.70
N SER A 102 4.47 -7.85 16.28
CA SER A 102 4.00 -9.04 17.00
C SER A 102 3.23 -8.67 18.28
N ALA A 103 3.69 -7.67 19.04
CA ALA A 103 3.00 -7.18 20.23
C ALA A 103 1.61 -6.60 19.88
N LEU A 104 1.53 -5.79 18.82
CA LEU A 104 0.26 -5.26 18.31
C LEU A 104 -0.69 -6.40 17.93
N HIS A 105 -0.22 -7.39 17.17
CA HIS A 105 -1.03 -8.55 16.78
C HIS A 105 -1.54 -9.33 18.00
N ALA A 106 -0.69 -9.56 19.00
CA ALA A 106 -1.06 -10.24 20.23
C ALA A 106 -2.09 -9.44 21.05
N ALA A 107 -1.94 -8.12 21.14
CA ALA A 107 -2.90 -7.24 21.80
C ALA A 107 -4.26 -7.26 21.10
N MET A 108 -4.28 -7.09 19.78
CA MET A 108 -5.52 -7.11 18.99
C MET A 108 -6.25 -8.46 19.07
N ARG A 109 -5.52 -9.58 19.17
CA ARG A 109 -6.11 -10.91 19.37
C ARG A 109 -6.86 -11.05 20.71
N LYS A 110 -6.46 -10.32 21.75
CA LYS A 110 -7.12 -10.34 23.06
C LYS A 110 -8.41 -9.53 23.10
N VAL A 111 -8.56 -8.56 22.19
CA VAL A 111 -9.72 -7.67 22.08
C VAL A 111 -10.83 -8.28 21.21
N ARG A 112 -10.61 -9.47 20.64
CA ARG A 112 -11.58 -10.17 19.81
C ARG A 112 -12.72 -10.71 20.69
N THR A 113 -13.75 -9.89 20.91
CA THR A 113 -15.07 -10.29 21.41
C THR A 113 -15.71 -11.31 20.48
#